data_AF-A0AAU6XJT9-F1
#
_entry.id   AF-A0AAU6XJT9-F1
#
_cell.length_a   1.000
_cell.length_b   1.000
_cell.length_c   1.000
_cell.angle_alpha   90.00
_cell.angle_beta   90.00
_cell.angle_gamma   90.00
#
_symmetry.space_group_name_H-M   'P 1'
#
loop_
_entity.id
_entity.type
_entity.pdbx_description
1 polymer ?
#
loop_
_entity_poly.entity_id
_entity_poly.type
_entity_poly.pdbx_seq_one_letter_code
_entity_poly.pdbx_strand_id
1 'polypeptide(L)'
;MTELEKIASDLQAAHAEGMGAVELALLSREKMGTAFGVISFIAVFRQAFGIPLPILQRAQAWERFGWGDTHITDEEFRAVLSPWLTGRQQQGN
;
A
#
# COMPACT_ATOMS: atom_id res chain seq x y z
N MET A 1 -17.90 -7.84 6.51
CA MET A 1 -16.79 -6.94 6.15
C MET A 1 -15.82 -6.89 7.33
N THR A 2 -14.66 -7.49 7.15
CA THR A 2 -13.54 -7.48 8.10
C THR A 2 -12.92 -6.08 8.18
N GLU A 3 -12.15 -5.83 9.23
CA GLU A 3 -11.45 -4.56 9.42
C GLU A 3 -10.45 -4.30 8.26
N LEU A 4 -9.77 -5.34 7.79
CA LEU A 4 -8.88 -5.27 6.63
C LEU A 4 -9.62 -4.86 5.35
N GLU A 5 -10.83 -5.38 5.11
CA GLU A 5 -11.65 -5.00 3.94
C GLU A 5 -12.11 -3.54 4.00
N LYS A 6 -12.42 -3.02 5.20
CA LYS A 6 -12.77 -1.60 5.37
C LYS A 6 -11.57 -0.71 5.06
N ILE A 7 -10.42 -1.03 5.63
CA ILE A 7 -9.17 -0.28 5.37
C ILE A 7 -8.81 -0.35 3.89
N ALA A 8 -8.93 -1.52 3.25
CA ALA A 8 -8.68 -1.66 1.82
C ALA A 8 -9.61 -0.79 0.97
N SER A 9 -10.90 -0.71 1.34
CA SER A 9 -11.87 0.16 0.66
C SER A 9 -11.53 1.64 0.86
N ASP A 10 -11.12 2.04 2.07
CA ASP A 10 -10.69 3.40 2.35
C ASP A 10 -9.43 3.78 1.55
N LEU A 11 -8.48 2.87 1.38
CA LEU A 11 -7.30 3.11 0.54
C LEU A 11 -7.66 3.26 -0.94
N GLN A 12 -8.63 2.49 -1.44
CA GLN A 12 -9.13 2.65 -2.80
C GLN A 12 -9.78 4.03 -3.00
N ALA A 13 -10.60 4.47 -2.03
CA ALA A 13 -11.24 5.78 -2.07
C ALA A 13 -10.19 6.91 -2.04
N ALA A 14 -9.24 6.84 -1.11
CA ALA A 14 -8.13 7.78 -1.01
C ALA A 14 -7.28 7.83 -2.29
N HIS A 15 -7.02 6.68 -2.92
CA HIS A 15 -6.33 6.63 -4.21
C HIS A 15 -7.16 7.28 -5.33
N ALA A 16 -8.48 7.10 -5.34
CA ALA A 16 -9.36 7.77 -6.29
C ALA A 16 -9.40 9.30 -6.10
N GLU A 17 -9.17 9.78 -4.88
CA GLU A 17 -8.98 11.21 -4.56
C GLU A 17 -7.58 11.73 -4.94
N GLY A 18 -6.70 10.88 -5.47
CA GLY A 18 -5.38 11.24 -5.98
C GLY A 18 -4.22 10.97 -5.03
N MET A 19 -4.43 10.25 -3.92
CA MET A 19 -3.33 9.89 -3.01
C MET A 19 -2.32 8.94 -3.68
N GLY A 20 -1.04 9.27 -3.57
CA GLY A 20 0.06 8.44 -4.07
C GLY A 20 0.40 7.25 -3.17
N ALA A 21 1.32 6.42 -3.63
CA ALA A 21 1.73 5.19 -2.93
C ALA A 21 2.15 5.42 -1.47
N VAL A 22 2.97 6.45 -1.24
CA VAL A 22 3.50 6.79 0.10
C VAL A 22 2.38 7.24 1.03
N GLU A 23 1.51 8.12 0.53
CA GLU A 23 0.35 8.64 1.27
C GLU A 23 -0.60 7.51 1.67
N LEU A 24 -0.87 6.57 0.75
CA LEU A 24 -1.68 5.37 1.03
C LEU A 24 -1.04 4.48 2.09
N ALA A 25 0.29 4.33 2.05
CA ALA A 25 1.00 3.53 3.03
C ALA A 25 0.96 4.18 4.42
N LEU A 26 1.11 5.50 4.51
CA LEU A 26 0.94 6.25 5.75
C LEU A 26 -0.50 6.19 6.27
N LEU A 27 -1.50 6.32 5.39
CA LEU A 27 -2.91 6.20 5.74
C LEU A 27 -3.23 4.81 6.30
N SER A 28 -2.70 3.76 5.68
CA SER A 28 -2.85 2.38 6.18
C SER A 28 -2.23 2.18 7.56
N ARG A 29 -1.05 2.78 7.79
CA ARG A 29 -0.39 2.80 9.11
C ARG A 29 -1.23 3.52 10.15
N GLU A 30 -1.77 4.67 9.81
CA GLU A 30 -2.64 5.44 10.72
C GLU A 30 -3.91 4.65 11.08
N LYS A 31 -4.58 4.05 10.08
CA LYS A 31 -5.81 3.28 10.28
C LYS A 31 -5.60 1.99 11.07
N MET A 32 -4.46 1.32 10.89
CA MET A 32 -4.17 0.07 11.60
C MET A 32 -3.52 0.28 12.97
N GLY A 33 -2.90 1.45 13.21
CA GLY A 33 -2.21 1.74 14.46
C GLY A 33 -1.17 0.67 14.81
N THR A 34 -1.31 0.05 15.97
CA THR A 34 -0.38 -1.00 16.47
C THR A 34 -0.48 -2.32 15.71
N ALA A 35 -1.56 -2.56 14.96
CA ALA A 35 -1.69 -3.72 14.08
C ALA A 35 -0.95 -3.55 12.75
N PHE A 36 -0.36 -2.38 12.51
CA PHE A 36 0.41 -2.14 11.30
C PHE A 36 1.75 -2.89 11.34
N GLY A 37 1.95 -3.76 10.36
CA GLY A 37 3.16 -4.52 10.17
C GLY A 37 3.22 -5.07 8.74
N VAL A 38 4.29 -5.79 8.42
CA VAL A 38 4.53 -6.30 7.06
C VAL A 38 3.35 -7.16 6.57
N ILE A 39 2.83 -8.06 7.41
CA ILE A 39 1.76 -8.98 7.03
C ILE A 39 0.45 -8.21 6.76
N SER A 40 0.09 -7.27 7.63
CA SER A 40 -1.15 -6.48 7.48
C SER A 40 -1.07 -5.49 6.33
N PHE A 41 0.11 -4.88 6.10
CA PHE A 41 0.38 -4.09 4.89
C PHE A 41 0.19 -4.92 3.62
N ILE A 42 0.84 -6.09 3.53
CA ILE A 42 0.73 -6.99 2.37
C ILE A 42 -0.75 -7.36 2.15
N ALA A 43 -1.46 -7.75 3.21
CA ALA A 43 -2.85 -8.17 3.11
C ALA A 43 -3.74 -7.05 2.56
N VAL A 44 -3.63 -5.83 3.11
CA VAL A 44 -4.48 -4.71 2.70
C VAL A 44 -4.14 -4.19 1.31
N PHE A 45 -2.85 -4.01 0.99
CA PHE A 45 -2.47 -3.51 -0.34
C PHE A 45 -2.82 -4.51 -1.45
N ARG A 46 -2.67 -5.81 -1.18
CA ARG A 46 -3.13 -6.86 -2.09
C ARG A 46 -4.65 -6.83 -2.25
N GLN A 47 -5.39 -6.68 -1.17
CA GLN A 47 -6.86 -6.61 -1.21
C GLN A 47 -7.35 -5.35 -1.95
N ALA A 48 -6.74 -4.20 -1.70
CA ALA A 48 -7.14 -2.92 -2.28
C ALA A 48 -6.79 -2.80 -3.77
N PHE A 49 -5.57 -3.20 -4.14
CA PHE A 49 -5.02 -2.87 -5.47
C PHE A 49 -4.71 -4.10 -6.31
N GLY A 50 -4.86 -5.32 -5.77
CA GLY A 50 -4.53 -6.54 -6.50
C GLY A 50 -3.04 -6.72 -6.74
N ILE A 51 -2.19 -6.06 -5.94
CA ILE A 51 -0.74 -6.07 -6.14
C ILE A 51 -0.17 -7.48 -5.90
N PRO A 52 0.70 -8.00 -6.79
CA PRO A 52 1.36 -9.28 -6.59
C PRO A 52 2.23 -9.33 -5.32
N LEU A 53 2.22 -10.48 -4.63
CA LEU A 53 3.01 -10.69 -3.40
C LEU A 53 4.51 -10.35 -3.55
N PRO A 54 5.22 -10.75 -4.63
CA PRO A 54 6.64 -10.41 -4.78
C PRO A 54 6.91 -8.91 -4.83
N ILE A 55 5.97 -8.12 -5.34
CA ILE A 55 6.07 -6.66 -5.41
C ILE A 55 5.89 -6.06 -4.02
N LEU A 56 4.91 -6.55 -3.25
CA LEU A 56 4.71 -6.11 -1.86
C LEU A 56 5.86 -6.52 -0.95
N GLN A 57 6.46 -7.69 -1.20
CA GLN A 57 7.68 -8.11 -0.52
C GLN A 57 8.85 -7.18 -0.81
N ARG A 58 8.97 -6.63 -2.03
CA ARG A 58 9.96 -5.58 -2.30
C ARG A 58 9.62 -4.27 -1.59
N ALA A 59 8.34 -3.89 -1.61
CA ALA A 59 7.85 -2.69 -0.97
C ALA A 59 8.03 -2.68 0.57
N GLN A 60 8.15 -3.86 1.20
CA GLN A 60 8.43 -3.97 2.64
C GLN A 60 9.81 -3.39 3.03
N ALA A 61 10.75 -3.29 2.09
CA ALA A 61 12.08 -2.72 2.31
C ALA A 61 12.06 -1.18 2.38
N TRP A 62 10.87 -0.58 2.42
CA TRP A 62 10.71 0.87 2.52
C TRP A 62 11.17 1.35 3.88
N GLU A 63 12.04 2.35 3.88
CA GLU A 63 12.73 2.87 5.07
C GLU A 63 11.77 3.24 6.21
N ARG A 64 10.54 3.66 5.89
CA ARG A 64 9.53 4.08 6.87
C ARG A 64 8.85 2.94 7.61
N PHE A 65 9.02 1.67 7.18
CA PHE A 65 8.59 0.53 7.98
C PHE A 65 9.46 0.36 9.22
N GLY A 66 10.76 0.70 9.15
CA GLY A 66 11.68 0.65 10.29
C GLY A 66 12.21 -0.75 10.64
N TRP A 67 12.19 -1.71 9.70
CA TRP A 67 12.66 -3.09 9.92
C TRP A 67 13.85 -3.39 8.98
N GLY A 68 15.07 -3.12 9.44
CA GLY A 68 16.32 -3.59 8.82
C GLY A 68 17.12 -2.57 7.98
N ASP A 69 18.37 -2.95 7.67
CA ASP A 69 19.42 -2.20 6.94
C ASP A 69 19.14 -2.02 5.42
N THR A 70 17.91 -2.26 4.98
CA THR A 70 17.52 -2.15 3.56
C THR A 70 16.66 -0.93 3.35
N HIS A 71 17.13 -0.05 2.47
CA HIS A 71 16.58 1.27 2.22
C HIS A 71 16.12 1.33 0.76
N ILE A 72 14.82 1.10 0.51
CA ILE A 72 14.22 1.77 -0.65
C ILE A 72 13.61 3.08 -0.17
N THR A 73 13.92 4.14 -0.90
CA THR A 73 13.44 5.50 -0.61
C THR A 73 11.95 5.64 -0.89
N ASP A 74 11.34 6.74 -0.44
CA ASP A 74 9.97 7.11 -0.83
C ASP A 74 9.77 7.10 -2.37
N GLU A 75 10.77 7.51 -3.14
CA GLU A 75 10.72 7.52 -4.61
C GLU A 75 10.73 6.11 -5.20
N GLU A 76 11.62 5.24 -4.72
CA GLU A 76 11.67 3.85 -5.16
C GLU A 76 10.42 3.08 -4.75
N PHE A 77 9.89 3.33 -3.56
CA PHE A 77 8.61 2.76 -3.11
C PHE A 77 7.46 3.18 -4.03
N ARG A 78 7.40 4.47 -4.41
CA ARG A 78 6.45 4.96 -5.41
C ARG A 78 6.63 4.25 -6.74
N ALA A 79 7.85 4.10 -7.22
CA ALA A 79 8.13 3.44 -8.50
C ALA A 79 7.70 1.95 -8.50
N VAL A 80 7.90 1.24 -7.38
CA VAL A 80 7.50 -0.16 -7.22
C VAL A 80 5.98 -0.35 -7.28
N LEU A 81 5.21 0.60 -6.71
CA LEU A 81 3.75 0.48 -6.60
C LEU A 81 2.98 1.21 -7.72
N SER A 82 3.58 2.21 -8.37
CA SER A 82 2.93 3.03 -9.41
C SER A 82 2.25 2.22 -10.51
N PRO A 83 2.86 1.16 -11.09
CA PRO A 83 2.20 0.38 -12.15
C PRO A 83 0.83 -0.18 -11.76
N TRP A 84 0.64 -0.49 -10.48
CA TRP A 84 -0.59 -1.10 -9.96
C TRP A 84 -1.60 -0.08 -9.46
N LEU A 85 -1.12 1.10 -9.09
CA LEU A 85 -1.96 2.22 -8.70
C LEU A 85 -2.50 2.94 -9.95
N THR A 86 -1.64 3.23 -10.93
CA THR A 86 -2.03 3.89 -12.19
C THR A 86 -2.85 2.98 -13.10
N GLY A 87 -2.58 1.67 -13.12
CA GLY A 87 -3.28 0.72 -14.00
C GLY A 87 -4.76 0.52 -13.68
N ARG A 88 -5.22 0.82 -12.44
CA ARG A 88 -6.62 0.63 -12.02
C ARG A 88 -7.54 1.79 -12.43
N GLN A 89 -7.00 2.96 -12.76
CA GLN A 89 -7.78 4.12 -13.21
C GLN A 89 -8.50 3.89 -14.56
N GLN A 90 -8.28 2.76 -15.25
CA GLN A 90 -8.91 2.42 -16.53
C GLN A 90 -9.92 1.25 -16.48
N GLN A 91 -10.29 0.74 -15.30
CA GLN A 91 -11.39 -0.23 -15.14
C GLN A 91 -12.59 0.40 -14.43
N GLY A 92 -13.19 1.37 -15.10
CA GLY A 92 -14.52 1.88 -14.81
C GLY A 92 -15.22 2.19 -16.13
N ASN A 93 -15.88 1.18 -16.71
CA ASN A 93 -16.83 1.32 -17.81
C ASN A 93 -18.13 0.61 -17.45
#